data_AF-A0A937W3V4-F1
#
_entry.id   AF-A0A937W3V4-F1
#
_cell.length_a   1.000
_cell.length_b   1.000
_cell.length_c   1.000
_cell.angle_alpha   90.00
_cell.angle_beta   90.00
_cell.angle_gamma   90.00
#
_symmetry.space_group_name_H-M   'P 1'
#
loop_
_entity.id
_entity.type
_entity.pdbx_description
1 polymer ?
#
loop_
_entity_poly.entity_id
_entity_poly.type
_entity_poly.pdbx_seq_one_letter_code
_entity_poly.pdbx_strand_id
1 'polypeptide(L)'
;WRRLVFIVGGRGERFARRLFTLPEIAFVQIGDFFGTALCHAARAGVQHVTLASMVGKLAKFAAGHVLVHSRESTQDFQFLAALAQQVGATDALVSQTRQANTAQEVSELMSTAQSAAFHDGLCQAAWAHAIRLIHSAYTCEVLLLGKAGEVLGRAGTRGETADER
;
A
#
# COMPACT_ATOMS: atom_id res chain seq x y z
N TRP A 1 4.16 21.29 5.25
CA TRP A 1 4.67 20.05 5.87
C TRP A 1 5.54 19.33 4.86
N ARG A 2 6.77 18.93 5.24
CA ARG A 2 7.65 18.24 4.29
C ARG A 2 7.24 16.78 4.07
N ARG A 3 6.85 16.05 5.12
CA ARG A 3 6.46 14.63 5.02
C ARG A 3 5.27 14.29 5.91
N LEU A 4 4.33 13.52 5.39
CA LEU A 4 3.25 12.88 6.14
C LEU A 4 3.27 11.36 5.93
N VAL A 5 2.87 10.62 6.95
CA VAL A 5 2.69 9.17 6.88
C VAL A 5 1.22 8.87 7.07
N PHE A 6 0.57 8.46 5.98
CA PHE A 6 -0.81 8.03 5.96
C PHE A 6 -0.92 6.58 6.39
N ILE A 7 -1.61 6.38 7.49
CA ILE A 7 -1.81 5.07 8.09
C ILE A 7 -3.20 4.59 7.78
N VAL A 8 -3.27 3.39 7.24
CA VAL A 8 -4.54 2.76 6.88
C VAL A 8 -4.82 1.59 7.81
N GLY A 9 -5.77 1.80 8.72
CA GLY A 9 -6.23 0.80 9.70
C GLY A 9 -5.48 0.87 11.05
N GLY A 10 -6.16 0.47 12.12
CA GLY A 10 -5.73 0.76 13.49
C GLY A 10 -4.42 0.11 13.96
N ARG A 11 -3.92 -0.93 13.28
CA ARG A 11 -2.63 -1.57 13.62
C ARG A 11 -1.42 -0.88 12.97
N GLY A 12 -1.65 -0.10 11.90
CA GLY A 12 -0.57 0.44 11.09
C GLY A 12 0.23 1.55 11.79
N GLU A 13 -0.37 2.28 12.72
CA GLU A 13 0.28 3.45 13.33
C GLU A 13 1.48 3.06 14.18
N ARG A 14 1.30 2.06 15.04
CA ARG A 14 2.39 1.52 15.88
C ARG A 14 3.57 1.03 15.04
N PHE A 15 3.30 0.48 13.86
CA PHE A 15 4.34 -0.01 12.95
C PHE A 15 5.00 1.13 12.19
N ALA A 16 4.21 2.07 11.65
CA ALA A 16 4.71 3.26 10.97
C ALA A 16 5.63 4.10 11.87
N ARG A 17 5.28 4.28 13.15
CA ARG A 17 6.11 5.01 14.13
C ARG A 17 7.47 4.35 14.39
N ARG A 18 7.65 3.07 14.08
CA ARG A 18 8.95 2.37 14.18
C ARG A 18 9.79 2.54 12.91
N LEU A 19 9.16 2.86 11.78
CA LEU A 19 9.82 3.00 10.48
C LEU A 19 10.31 4.43 10.20
N PHE A 20 9.75 5.42 10.90
CA PHE A 20 10.01 6.83 10.65
C PHE A 20 10.29 7.59 11.94
N THR A 21 11.37 8.38 11.95
CA THR A 21 11.66 9.36 12.99
C THR A 21 11.00 10.69 12.61
N LEU A 22 9.71 10.85 12.91
CA LEU A 22 8.94 12.06 12.60
C LEU A 22 8.12 12.51 13.82
N PRO A 23 7.71 13.78 13.90
CA PRO A 23 6.76 14.25 14.91
C PRO A 23 5.44 13.47 14.86
N GLU A 24 4.78 13.29 16.00
CA GLU A 24 3.50 12.58 16.10
C GLU A 24 2.44 13.09 15.11
N ILE A 25 2.36 14.41 14.95
CA ILE A 25 1.43 15.08 14.04
C ILE A 25 1.67 14.77 12.55
N ALA A 26 2.81 14.18 12.19
CA ALA A 26 3.08 13.72 10.82
C ALA A 26 2.38 12.38 10.49
N PHE A 27 1.94 11.63 11.50
CA PHE A 27 1.25 10.35 11.35
C PHE A 27 -0.26 10.58 11.34
N VAL A 28 -0.91 10.34 10.20
CA VAL A 28 -2.33 10.63 9.99
C VAL A 28 -3.08 9.35 9.69
N GLN A 29 -4.05 8.99 10.55
CA GLN A 29 -4.96 7.89 10.26
C GLN A 29 -6.00 8.33 9.22
N ILE A 30 -5.99 7.70 8.05
CA ILE A 30 -6.89 8.07 6.93
C ILE A 30 -8.07 7.12 6.75
N GLY A 31 -8.19 6.09 7.59
CA GLY A 31 -9.32 5.15 7.54
C GLY A 31 -9.37 4.34 6.25
N ASP A 32 -10.44 4.51 5.47
CA ASP A 32 -10.65 3.89 4.14
C ASP A 32 -10.54 4.91 2.99
N PHE A 33 -10.17 6.14 3.28
CA PHE A 33 -10.24 7.29 2.37
C PHE A 33 -8.91 7.56 1.65
N PHE A 34 -8.37 6.55 0.97
CA PHE A 34 -7.06 6.64 0.29
C PHE A 34 -6.98 7.81 -0.67
N GLY A 35 -7.86 7.82 -1.69
CA GLY A 35 -7.83 8.86 -2.72
C GLY A 35 -8.12 10.25 -2.16
N THR A 36 -9.13 10.38 -1.30
CA THR A 36 -9.50 11.65 -0.68
C THR A 36 -8.35 12.22 0.14
N ALA A 37 -7.70 11.42 0.98
CA ALA A 37 -6.56 11.87 1.78
C ALA A 37 -5.38 12.32 0.92
N LEU A 38 -5.07 11.57 -0.14
CA LEU A 38 -4.01 11.94 -1.10
C LEU A 38 -4.33 13.28 -1.78
N CYS A 39 -5.54 13.46 -2.31
CA CYS A 39 -5.96 14.72 -2.91
C CYS A 39 -5.93 15.89 -1.92
N HIS A 40 -6.30 15.67 -0.66
CA HIS A 40 -6.22 16.70 0.37
C HIS A 40 -4.77 17.09 0.71
N ALA A 41 -3.85 16.12 0.85
CA ALA A 41 -2.43 16.41 1.04
C ALA A 41 -1.85 17.23 -0.12
N ALA A 42 -2.23 16.88 -1.36
CA ALA A 42 -1.86 17.64 -2.55
C ALA A 42 -2.26 19.12 -2.43
N ARG A 43 -3.54 19.36 -2.11
CA ARG A 43 -4.12 20.72 -1.99
C ARG A 43 -3.53 21.50 -0.82
N ALA A 44 -3.09 20.81 0.22
CA ALA A 44 -2.44 21.40 1.39
C ALA A 44 -0.94 21.70 1.18
N GLY A 45 -0.38 21.41 0.00
CA GLY A 45 1.03 21.68 -0.31
C GLY A 45 2.01 20.77 0.43
N VAL A 46 1.60 19.53 0.75
CA VAL A 46 2.51 18.51 1.31
C VAL A 46 3.50 18.07 0.23
N GLN A 47 4.78 17.95 0.58
CA GLN A 47 5.83 17.59 -0.39
C GLN A 47 6.01 16.07 -0.56
N HIS A 48 5.80 15.31 0.52
CA HIS A 48 6.02 13.87 0.53
C HIS A 48 4.94 13.16 1.34
N VAL A 49 4.31 12.14 0.76
CA VAL A 49 3.39 11.25 1.48
C VAL A 49 3.90 9.82 1.39
N THR A 50 3.95 9.15 2.54
CA THR A 50 4.08 7.69 2.61
C THR A 50 2.72 7.09 2.97
N LEU A 51 2.19 6.25 2.10
CA LEU A 51 0.98 5.47 2.33
C LEU A 51 1.35 4.09 2.89
N ALA A 52 1.12 3.88 4.18
CA ALA A 52 1.40 2.62 4.87
C ALA A 52 0.09 1.86 5.13
N SER A 53 -0.01 0.66 4.56
CA SER A 53 -1.24 -0.15 4.62
C SER A 53 -0.96 -1.65 4.77
N MET A 54 -1.93 -2.36 5.32
CA MET A 54 -1.97 -3.82 5.31
C MET A 54 -2.58 -4.34 3.99
N VAL A 55 -2.28 -5.58 3.63
CA VAL A 55 -2.58 -6.14 2.30
C VAL A 55 -4.05 -6.01 1.87
N GLY A 56 -5.03 -6.22 2.76
CA GLY A 56 -6.44 -6.22 2.36
C GLY A 56 -6.94 -4.89 1.80
N LYS A 57 -6.66 -3.78 2.48
CA LYS A 57 -7.08 -2.45 2.00
C LYS A 57 -6.22 -2.01 0.81
N LEU A 58 -4.92 -2.32 0.86
CA LEU A 58 -4.00 -1.99 -0.22
C LEU A 58 -4.37 -2.70 -1.52
N ALA A 59 -4.77 -3.97 -1.46
CA ALA A 59 -5.11 -4.76 -2.63
C ALA A 59 -6.35 -4.22 -3.36
N LYS A 60 -7.36 -3.77 -2.62
CA LYS A 60 -8.53 -3.09 -3.22
C LYS A 60 -8.15 -1.77 -3.85
N PHE A 61 -7.31 -1.00 -3.17
CA PHE A 61 -6.81 0.25 -3.72
C PHE A 61 -5.99 0.01 -4.99
N ALA A 62 -5.11 -0.99 -4.99
CA ALA A 62 -4.31 -1.38 -6.15
C ALA A 62 -5.17 -1.82 -7.35
N ALA A 63 -6.30 -2.48 -7.09
CA ALA A 63 -7.27 -2.87 -8.11
C ALA A 63 -8.09 -1.70 -8.70
N GLY A 64 -7.88 -0.47 -8.23
CA GLY A 64 -8.55 0.73 -8.76
C GLY A 64 -9.72 1.24 -7.93
N HIS A 65 -10.04 0.63 -6.78
CA HIS A 65 -11.10 1.13 -5.91
C HIS A 65 -10.61 2.33 -5.08
N VAL A 66 -11.34 3.45 -5.13
CA VAL A 66 -11.06 4.64 -4.31
C VAL A 66 -11.56 4.45 -2.87
N LEU A 67 -12.69 3.74 -2.69
CA LEU A 67 -13.24 3.34 -1.40
C LEU A 67 -12.95 1.86 -1.14
N VAL A 68 -12.21 1.57 -0.09
CA VAL A 68 -11.69 0.21 0.18
C VAL A 68 -12.40 -0.52 1.34
N HIS A 69 -13.42 0.11 1.91
CA HIS A 69 -14.23 -0.51 2.95
C HIS A 69 -14.94 -1.75 2.40
N SER A 70 -15.13 -2.80 3.22
CA SER A 70 -15.70 -4.09 2.78
C SER A 70 -17.12 -4.01 2.23
N ARG A 71 -17.88 -2.96 2.59
CA ARG A 71 -19.21 -2.69 2.03
C ARG A 71 -19.19 -2.09 0.64
N GLU A 72 -18.12 -1.37 0.29
CA GLU A 72 -18.02 -0.59 -0.96
C GLU A 72 -17.27 -1.35 -2.05
N SER A 73 -16.37 -2.26 -1.67
CA SER A 73 -15.60 -3.07 -2.60
C SER A 73 -15.25 -4.44 -2.01
N THR A 74 -15.30 -5.46 -2.86
CA THR A 74 -14.83 -6.82 -2.58
C THR A 74 -13.38 -6.99 -3.00
N GLN A 75 -12.74 -8.08 -2.56
CA GLN A 75 -11.40 -8.38 -3.01
C GLN A 75 -11.43 -8.92 -4.44
N ASP A 76 -10.62 -8.34 -5.32
CA ASP A 76 -10.44 -8.87 -6.68
C ASP A 76 -9.31 -9.89 -6.70
N PHE A 77 -9.67 -11.17 -6.61
CA PHE A 77 -8.71 -12.28 -6.67
C PHE A 77 -8.20 -12.56 -8.09
N GLN A 78 -8.93 -12.14 -9.12
CA GLN A 78 -8.45 -12.26 -10.50
C GLN A 78 -7.32 -11.27 -10.75
N PHE A 79 -7.46 -10.03 -10.26
CA PHE A 79 -6.38 -9.04 -10.24
C PHE A 79 -5.15 -9.55 -9.49
N LEU A 80 -5.32 -10.09 -8.28
CA LEU A 80 -4.19 -10.63 -7.51
C LEU A 80 -3.52 -11.82 -8.20
N ALA A 81 -4.30 -12.70 -8.83
CA ALA A 81 -3.74 -13.82 -9.59
C ALA A 81 -2.99 -13.36 -10.84
N ALA A 82 -3.50 -12.34 -11.55
CA ALA A 82 -2.81 -11.75 -12.68
C ALA A 82 -1.48 -11.10 -12.26
N LEU A 83 -1.47 -10.38 -11.13
CA LEU A 83 -0.25 -9.82 -10.56
C LEU A 83 0.75 -10.91 -10.17
N ALA A 84 0.30 -11.99 -9.55
CA ALA A 84 1.12 -13.15 -9.24
C ALA A 84 1.78 -13.75 -10.49
N GLN A 85 0.98 -13.93 -11.55
CA GLN A 85 1.48 -14.43 -12.83
C GLN A 85 2.54 -13.49 -13.45
N GLN A 86 2.33 -12.18 -13.38
CA GLN A 86 3.28 -11.18 -13.89
C GLN A 86 4.64 -11.24 -13.20
N VAL A 87 4.68 -11.60 -11.93
CA VAL A 87 5.93 -11.74 -11.16
C VAL A 87 6.52 -13.16 -11.23
N GLY A 88 6.00 -14.01 -12.12
CA GLY A 88 6.54 -15.35 -12.37
C GLY A 88 6.07 -16.43 -11.40
N ALA A 89 4.95 -16.23 -10.69
CA ALA A 89 4.34 -17.29 -9.89
C ALA A 89 3.97 -18.50 -10.77
N THR A 90 4.11 -19.71 -10.21
CA THR A 90 3.72 -20.94 -10.90
C THR A 90 2.21 -20.99 -11.15
N ASP A 91 1.78 -21.72 -12.18
CA ASP A 91 0.35 -21.88 -12.48
C ASP A 91 -0.46 -22.43 -11.29
N ALA A 92 0.15 -23.30 -10.48
CA ALA A 92 -0.45 -23.80 -9.26
C ALA A 92 -0.70 -22.68 -8.24
N LEU A 93 0.28 -21.80 -8.02
CA LEU A 93 0.15 -20.68 -7.08
C LEU A 93 -0.83 -19.61 -7.60
N VAL A 94 -0.84 -19.36 -8.91
CA VAL A 94 -1.84 -18.50 -9.57
C VAL A 94 -3.25 -19.07 -9.38
N SER A 95 -3.44 -20.38 -9.56
CA SER A 95 -4.73 -21.05 -9.33
C SER A 95 -5.18 -20.95 -7.87
N GLN A 96 -4.27 -21.19 -6.91
CA GLN A 96 -4.57 -21.03 -5.48
C GLN A 96 -4.96 -19.59 -5.15
N THR A 97 -4.29 -18.61 -5.73
CA THR A 97 -4.61 -17.19 -5.55
C THR A 97 -6.02 -16.84 -5.99
N ARG A 98 -6.49 -17.41 -7.11
CA ARG A 98 -7.88 -17.21 -7.60
C ARG A 98 -8.93 -17.80 -6.65
N GLN A 99 -8.56 -18.84 -5.90
CA GLN A 99 -9.46 -19.58 -5.01
C GLN A 99 -9.37 -19.12 -3.55
N ALA A 100 -8.48 -18.19 -3.23
CA ALA A 100 -8.29 -17.68 -1.88
C ALA A 100 -9.54 -16.93 -1.37
N ASN A 101 -9.72 -16.92 -0.06
CA ASN A 101 -10.85 -16.26 0.60
C ASN A 101 -10.50 -14.84 1.06
N THR A 102 -9.22 -14.55 1.30
CA THR A 102 -8.76 -13.25 1.77
C THR A 102 -7.47 -12.80 1.08
N ALA A 103 -7.26 -11.49 0.95
CA ALA A 103 -5.97 -10.96 0.49
C ALA A 103 -4.82 -11.31 1.44
N GLN A 104 -5.11 -11.55 2.71
CA GLN A 104 -4.12 -11.99 3.69
C GLN A 104 -3.61 -13.40 3.38
N GLU A 105 -4.53 -14.32 3.03
CA GLU A 105 -4.20 -15.67 2.57
C GLU A 105 -3.34 -15.61 1.31
N VAL A 106 -3.69 -14.78 0.32
CA VAL A 106 -2.84 -14.57 -0.87
C VAL A 106 -1.44 -14.10 -0.49
N SER A 107 -1.34 -13.12 0.42
CA SER A 107 -0.05 -12.62 0.88
C SER A 107 0.80 -13.72 1.51
N GLU A 108 0.20 -14.60 2.31
CA GLU A 108 0.87 -15.71 2.99
C GLU A 108 1.32 -16.80 2.01
N LEU A 109 0.49 -17.12 1.01
CA LEU A 109 0.85 -18.01 -0.09
C LEU A 109 2.08 -17.49 -0.85
N MET A 110 2.10 -16.19 -1.17
CA MET A 110 3.21 -15.55 -1.90
C MET A 110 4.49 -15.48 -1.06
N SER A 111 4.39 -15.16 0.23
CA SER A 111 5.52 -15.20 1.16
C SER A 111 6.14 -16.59 1.26
N THR A 112 5.30 -17.63 1.36
CA THR A 112 5.74 -19.03 1.48
C THR A 112 6.46 -19.49 0.22
N ALA A 113 5.99 -19.03 -0.95
CA ALA A 113 6.62 -19.30 -2.24
C ALA A 113 7.89 -18.47 -2.52
N GLN A 114 8.32 -17.61 -1.56
CA GLN A 114 9.43 -16.66 -1.72
C GLN A 114 9.25 -15.67 -2.88
N SER A 115 8.00 -15.38 -3.25
CA SER A 115 7.65 -14.43 -4.30
C SER A 115 7.59 -12.99 -3.75
N ALA A 116 8.69 -12.49 -3.17
CA ALA A 116 8.75 -11.13 -2.62
C ALA A 116 8.41 -10.05 -3.67
N ALA A 117 8.71 -10.32 -4.94
CA ALA A 117 8.33 -9.48 -6.07
C ALA A 117 6.81 -9.23 -6.18
N PHE A 118 5.97 -10.14 -5.65
CA PHE A 118 4.51 -9.94 -5.60
C PHE A 118 4.13 -8.75 -4.74
N HIS A 119 4.73 -8.62 -3.55
CA HIS A 119 4.41 -7.53 -2.61
C HIS A 119 4.84 -6.18 -3.15
N ASP A 120 6.02 -6.11 -3.78
CA ASP A 120 6.48 -4.91 -4.49
C ASP A 120 5.58 -4.60 -5.69
N GLY A 121 5.17 -5.61 -6.46
CA GLY A 121 4.21 -5.47 -7.56
C GLY A 121 2.86 -4.93 -7.09
N LEU A 122 2.39 -5.35 -5.91
CA LEU A 122 1.15 -4.86 -5.32
C LEU A 122 1.28 -3.40 -4.89
N CYS A 123 2.41 -3.04 -4.25
CA CYS A 123 2.73 -1.67 -3.94
C CYS A 123 2.84 -0.81 -5.21
N GLN A 124 3.42 -1.34 -6.30
CA GLN A 124 3.57 -0.66 -7.58
C GLN A 124 2.21 -0.36 -8.21
N ALA A 125 1.29 -1.32 -8.20
CA ALA A 125 -0.07 -1.12 -8.70
C ALA A 125 -0.84 -0.08 -7.86
N ALA A 126 -0.72 -0.14 -6.52
CA ALA A 126 -1.28 0.86 -5.63
C ALA A 126 -0.67 2.25 -5.86
N TRP A 127 0.63 2.35 -6.03
CA TRP A 127 1.32 3.60 -6.32
C TRP A 127 0.89 4.17 -7.67
N ALA A 128 0.80 3.34 -8.71
CA ALA A 128 0.31 3.73 -10.02
C ALA A 128 -1.15 4.23 -9.97
N HIS A 129 -1.98 3.64 -9.11
CA HIS A 129 -3.32 4.18 -8.87
C HIS A 129 -3.26 5.52 -8.12
N ALA A 130 -2.46 5.63 -7.05
CA ALA A 130 -2.29 6.87 -6.30
C ALA A 130 -1.87 8.03 -7.20
N ILE A 131 -0.80 7.88 -8.00
CA ILE A 131 -0.29 8.95 -8.88
C ILE A 131 -1.31 9.40 -9.93
N ARG A 132 -2.20 8.51 -10.40
CA ARG A 132 -3.29 8.89 -11.31
C ARG A 132 -4.35 9.76 -10.63
N LEU A 133 -4.52 9.63 -9.32
CA LEU A 133 -5.44 10.46 -8.54
C LEU A 133 -4.82 11.82 -8.20
N ILE A 134 -3.51 11.87 -7.95
CA ILE A 134 -2.79 13.10 -7.59
C ILE A 134 -2.23 13.79 -8.84
N HIS A 135 -2.95 14.77 -9.37
CA HIS A 135 -2.47 15.64 -10.46
C HIS A 135 -1.47 16.70 -9.96
N SER A 136 -0.44 16.30 -9.20
CA SER A 136 0.44 17.24 -8.50
C SER A 136 1.88 16.76 -8.35
N ALA A 137 2.82 17.70 -8.26
CA ALA A 137 4.26 17.48 -8.29
C ALA A 137 4.90 16.98 -6.97
N TYR A 138 4.17 16.32 -6.08
CA TYR A 138 4.72 15.87 -4.80
C TYR A 138 4.87 14.34 -4.74
N THR A 139 5.88 13.85 -4.02
CA THR A 139 6.27 12.43 -4.10
C THR A 139 5.37 11.54 -3.25
N CYS A 140 5.06 10.35 -3.76
CA CYS A 140 4.32 9.33 -3.04
C CYS A 140 5.15 8.04 -2.94
N GLU A 141 5.22 7.45 -1.75
CA GLU A 141 5.73 6.10 -1.50
C GLU A 141 4.59 5.25 -0.91
N VAL A 142 4.48 4.00 -1.35
CA VAL A 142 3.53 3.02 -0.82
C VAL A 142 4.31 1.94 -0.10
N LEU A 143 3.91 1.62 1.13
CA LEU A 143 4.47 0.54 1.94
C LEU A 143 3.39 -0.49 2.29
N LEU A 144 3.68 -1.75 1.99
CA LEU A 144 2.91 -2.87 2.47
C LEU A 144 3.49 -3.37 3.78
N LEU A 145 2.70 -3.26 4.85
CA LEU A 145 3.05 -3.73 6.18
C LEU A 145 2.53 -5.16 6.43
N GLY A 146 3.38 -5.97 7.04
CA GLY A 146 3.04 -7.30 7.53
C GLY A 146 2.49 -7.29 8.95
N LYS A 147 2.20 -8.49 9.48
CA LYS A 147 1.50 -8.65 10.78
C LYS A 147 2.37 -8.27 11.98
N ALA A 148 3.70 -8.37 11.86
CA ALA A 148 4.65 -8.00 12.91
C ALA A 148 5.19 -6.55 12.74
N GLY A 149 4.77 -5.85 11.68
CA GLY A 149 5.22 -4.49 11.36
C GLY A 149 6.43 -4.44 10.43
N GLU A 150 6.85 -5.58 9.90
CA GLU A 150 7.81 -5.70 8.82
C GLU A 150 7.27 -5.07 7.53
N VAL A 151 8.16 -4.54 6.69
CA VAL A 151 7.80 -4.06 5.35
C VAL A 151 7.92 -5.24 4.40
N LEU A 152 6.79 -5.72 3.88
CA LEU A 152 6.73 -6.83 2.93
C LEU A 152 7.01 -6.37 1.50
N GLY A 153 6.63 -5.14 1.17
CA GLY A 153 6.84 -4.58 -0.15
C GLY A 153 6.78 -3.05 -0.14
N ARG A 154 7.32 -2.45 -1.20
CA ARG A 154 7.40 -1.00 -1.37
C ARG A 154 7.35 -0.59 -2.84
N ALA A 155 6.85 0.61 -3.09
CA ALA A 155 6.93 1.24 -4.41
C ALA A 155 6.84 2.75 -4.33
N GLY A 156 7.35 3.42 -5.36
CA GLY A 156 7.21 4.86 -5.55
C GLY A 156 8.47 5.67 -5.30
N THR A 157 8.34 6.97 -5.52
CA THR A 157 9.43 7.95 -5.38
C THR A 157 9.55 8.37 -3.93
N ARG A 158 10.73 8.16 -3.33
CA ARG A 158 11.03 8.71 -2.01
C ARG A 158 11.32 10.20 -2.14
N GLY A 159 10.71 10.99 -1.27
CA GLY A 159 11.23 12.30 -0.95
C GLY A 159 12.62 12.16 -0.33
N GLU A 160 13.55 13.02 -0.72
CA GLU A 160 14.85 13.14 -0.06
C GLU A 160 14.64 13.21 1.45
N THR A 161 15.29 12.29 2.16
CA THR A 161 15.34 12.30 3.61
C THR A 161 16.04 13.58 4.04
N ALA A 162 15.31 14.49 4.68
CA ALA A 162 15.92 15.51 5.53
C ALA A 162 16.46 14.86 6.83
N ASP A 163 17.26 13.81 6.69
CA ASP A 163 17.86 13.02 7.76
C ASP A 163 19.39 12.96 7.62
N GLU A 164 19.99 13.95 6.94
CA GLU A 164 21.44 14.11 6.81
C GLU A 164 21.95 15.51 7.24
N ARG A 165 21.23 16.24 8.09
CA ARG A 165 21.81 17.40 8.82
C ARG A 165 21.26 17.53 10.22
#